data_AF-A0A854CPI3-F1
#
_entry.id   AF-A0A854CPI3-F1
#
_cell.length_a   1.000
_cell.length_b   1.000
_cell.length_c   1.000
_cell.angle_alpha   90.00
_cell.angle_beta   90.00
_cell.angle_gamma   90.00
#
_symmetry.space_group_name_H-M   'P 1'
#
loop_
_entity.id
_entity.type
_entity.pdbx_description
1 polymer ?
#
loop_
_entity_poly.entity_id
_entity_poly.type
_entity_poly.pdbx_seq_one_letter_code
_entity_poly.pdbx_strand_id
1 'polypeptide(L)'
;MLGYRGNSNSSDLSSWNCCTDGVVWHSDFIPAKSGDDINGDVYATCAAGSVCSSWNIDTRNVTSGRSVRLSTTSDGDLTQIMAGALEVYSVDSCDEYPASGNITFTGVAVYDYRMRQVQVAAVAGDHR
;
A
#
# COMPACT_ATOMS: atom_id res chain seq x y z
N MET A 1 0.29 1.09 -3.61
CA MET A 1 1.46 1.97 -3.35
C MET A 1 1.26 3.28 -4.07
N LEU A 2 1.62 4.41 -3.43
CA LEU A 2 1.78 5.72 -4.04
C LEU A 2 3.27 5.93 -4.30
N GLY A 3 3.66 6.19 -5.55
CA GLY A 3 5.04 6.45 -5.94
C GLY A 3 5.20 7.82 -6.58
N TYR A 4 6.33 8.48 -6.34
CA TYR A 4 6.73 9.70 -7.04
C TYR A 4 7.81 9.40 -8.08
N ARG A 5 7.63 9.91 -9.30
CA ARG A 5 8.62 9.82 -10.38
C ARG A 5 9.26 11.19 -10.61
N GLY A 6 10.48 11.37 -10.12
CA GLY A 6 11.22 12.64 -10.24
C GLY A 6 11.50 13.05 -11.68
N ASN A 7 11.76 12.11 -12.59
CA ASN A 7 12.07 12.41 -14.00
C ASN A 7 10.90 13.04 -14.78
N SER A 8 9.66 12.77 -14.38
CA SER A 8 8.45 13.30 -15.01
C SER A 8 7.65 14.20 -14.08
N ASN A 9 8.16 14.49 -12.88
CA ASN A 9 7.49 15.22 -11.81
C ASN A 9 6.01 14.80 -11.66
N SER A 10 5.79 13.50 -11.51
CA SER A 10 4.44 12.91 -11.51
C SER A 10 4.30 11.81 -10.46
N SER A 11 3.12 11.72 -9.86
CA SER A 11 2.78 10.63 -8.96
C SER A 11 1.92 9.57 -9.63
N ASP A 12 2.14 8.32 -9.29
CA ASP A 12 1.33 7.20 -9.74
C ASP A 12 0.99 6.23 -8.61
N LEU A 13 0.02 5.35 -8.91
CA LEU A 13 -0.44 4.30 -8.03
C LEU A 13 -0.30 2.96 -8.73
N SER A 14 0.12 1.98 -7.96
CA SER A 14 0.31 0.60 -8.42
C SER A 14 0.27 -0.36 -7.24
N SER A 15 -0.08 -1.61 -7.51
CA SER A 15 -0.05 -2.71 -6.54
C SER A 15 1.26 -3.47 -6.67
N TRP A 16 1.96 -3.73 -5.57
CA TRP A 16 3.33 -4.28 -5.57
C TRP A 16 3.44 -5.52 -4.71
N ASN A 17 4.24 -6.48 -5.16
CA ASN A 17 4.78 -7.56 -4.33
C ASN A 17 6.29 -7.63 -4.55
N CYS A 18 7.03 -7.55 -3.45
CA CYS A 18 8.47 -7.46 -3.42
C CYS A 18 8.95 -8.25 -2.20
N CYS A 19 10.17 -8.74 -2.12
CA CYS A 19 11.26 -8.69 -3.08
C CYS A 19 11.87 -10.09 -3.14
N THR A 20 11.03 -11.11 -3.28
CA THR A 20 11.45 -12.51 -3.22
C THR A 20 12.52 -12.75 -4.28
N ASP A 21 13.68 -13.22 -3.83
CA ASP A 21 14.88 -13.40 -4.66
C ASP A 21 15.29 -12.16 -5.48
N GLY A 22 15.03 -10.96 -4.95
CA GLY A 22 15.33 -9.69 -5.60
C GLY A 22 14.39 -9.32 -6.74
N VAL A 23 13.30 -10.08 -6.94
CA VAL A 23 12.31 -9.81 -7.99
C VAL A 23 11.19 -8.93 -7.44
N VAL A 24 10.83 -7.93 -8.24
CA VAL A 24 9.75 -6.99 -7.95
C VAL A 24 8.62 -7.23 -8.94
N TRP A 25 7.43 -7.50 -8.43
CA TRP A 25 6.21 -7.62 -9.23
C TRP A 25 5.31 -6.43 -8.96
N HIS A 26 4.76 -5.83 -10.01
CA HIS A 26 3.80 -4.75 -9.88
C HIS A 26 2.69 -4.86 -10.93
N SER A 27 1.54 -4.25 -10.63
CA SER A 27 0.48 -4.01 -11.61
C SER A 27 0.86 -2.92 -12.61
N ASP A 28 -0.06 -2.59 -13.52
CA ASP A 28 -0.01 -1.33 -14.26
C ASP A 28 -0.02 -0.12 -13.30
N PHE A 29 0.39 1.03 -13.83
CA PHE A 29 0.39 2.31 -13.14
C PHE A 29 -0.82 3.16 -13.53
N ILE A 30 -1.50 3.75 -12.54
CA ILE A 30 -2.54 4.76 -12.75
C ILE A 30 -2.10 6.09 -12.15
N PRO A 31 -2.46 7.24 -12.77
CA PRO A 31 -2.04 8.53 -12.27
C PRO A 31 -2.65 8.85 -10.91
N ALA A 32 -1.89 9.59 -10.11
CA ALA A 32 -2.34 10.23 -8.88
C ALA A 32 -1.90 11.69 -8.82
N LYS A 33 -2.60 12.46 -8.00
CA LYS A 33 -2.27 13.85 -7.70
C LYS A 33 -2.60 14.18 -6.25
N SER A 34 -2.05 15.31 -5.79
CA SER A 34 -2.38 15.84 -4.47
C SER A 34 -3.89 16.05 -4.32
N GLY A 35 -4.43 15.60 -3.19
CA GLY A 35 -5.87 15.65 -2.88
C GLY A 35 -6.69 14.47 -3.38
N ASP A 36 -6.07 13.46 -4.01
CA ASP A 36 -6.78 12.22 -4.33
C ASP A 36 -7.02 11.36 -3.07
N ASP A 37 -8.24 10.84 -2.95
CA ASP A 37 -8.59 9.81 -1.97
C ASP A 37 -8.20 8.44 -2.54
N ILE A 38 -7.38 7.70 -1.79
CA ILE A 38 -6.84 6.41 -2.21
C ILE A 38 -7.33 5.34 -1.25
N ASN A 39 -7.79 4.22 -1.80
CA ASN A 39 -8.15 3.03 -1.05
C ASN A 39 -7.29 1.86 -1.50
N GLY A 40 -6.68 1.16 -0.54
CA GLY A 40 -5.88 -0.03 -0.77
C GLY A 40 -6.45 -1.21 0.00
N ASP A 41 -6.37 -2.40 -0.61
CA ASP A 41 -6.79 -3.65 0.01
C ASP A 41 -5.78 -4.76 -0.33
N VAL A 42 -5.43 -5.58 0.65
CA VAL A 42 -4.53 -6.74 0.50
C VAL A 42 -5.22 -7.92 1.15
N TYR A 43 -5.64 -8.88 0.34
CA TYR A 43 -6.49 -9.97 0.81
C TYR A 43 -6.17 -11.32 0.18
N ALA A 44 -6.25 -12.35 1.00
CA ALA A 44 -6.12 -13.73 0.58
C ALA A 44 -7.32 -14.14 -0.29
N THR A 45 -7.09 -14.97 -1.31
CA THR A 45 -8.16 -15.45 -2.22
C THR A 45 -8.65 -16.86 -1.90
N CYS A 46 -8.05 -17.52 -0.91
CA CYS A 46 -8.51 -18.81 -0.40
C CYS A 46 -9.70 -18.65 0.56
N ALA A 47 -10.36 -19.78 0.88
CA ALA A 47 -11.39 -19.80 1.91
C ALA A 47 -10.80 -19.53 3.31
N ALA A 48 -11.58 -18.83 4.14
CA ALA A 48 -11.26 -18.58 5.53
C ALA A 48 -11.04 -19.89 6.32
N GLY A 49 -10.20 -19.83 7.34
CA GLY A 49 -9.85 -20.97 8.20
C GLY A 49 -8.59 -21.73 7.79
N SER A 50 -7.98 -21.38 6.65
CA SER A 50 -6.72 -21.95 6.17
C SER A 50 -5.67 -20.88 5.90
N VAL A 51 -4.39 -21.23 6.08
CA VAL A 51 -3.28 -20.37 5.63
C VAL A 51 -3.30 -20.36 4.10
N CYS A 52 -3.26 -19.16 3.51
CA CYS A 52 -3.39 -18.97 2.08
C CYS A 52 -2.12 -18.38 1.50
N SER A 53 -1.60 -19.00 0.45
CA SER A 53 -0.48 -18.45 -0.31
C SER A 53 -0.91 -17.54 -1.45
N SER A 54 -2.18 -17.55 -1.87
CA SER A 54 -2.69 -16.75 -3.00
C SER A 54 -3.35 -15.46 -2.52
N TRP A 55 -2.91 -14.33 -3.07
CA TRP A 55 -3.33 -12.99 -2.62
C TRP A 55 -3.65 -12.07 -3.79
N ASN A 56 -4.51 -11.09 -3.51
CA ASN A 56 -4.71 -9.92 -4.35
C ASN A 56 -4.27 -8.67 -3.59
N ILE A 57 -3.70 -7.74 -4.34
CA ILE A 57 -3.32 -6.40 -3.88
C ILE A 57 -4.05 -5.41 -4.78
N ASP A 58 -5.02 -4.71 -4.25
CA ASP A 58 -5.84 -3.73 -4.95
C ASP A 58 -5.42 -2.32 -4.57
N THR A 59 -5.24 -1.47 -5.58
CA THR A 59 -5.01 -0.04 -5.39
C THR A 59 -6.04 0.73 -6.20
N ARG A 60 -6.83 1.56 -5.52
CA ARG A 60 -7.90 2.36 -6.13
C ARG A 60 -7.71 3.83 -5.83
N ASN A 61 -7.72 4.64 -6.88
CA ASN A 61 -7.92 6.08 -6.78
C ASN A 61 -9.44 6.34 -6.77
N VAL A 62 -9.99 6.63 -5.60
CA VAL A 62 -11.43 6.86 -5.42
C VAL A 62 -11.87 8.12 -6.15
N THR A 63 -11.05 9.18 -6.10
CA THR A 63 -11.33 10.47 -6.75
C THR A 63 -11.48 10.34 -8.27
N SER A 64 -10.58 9.60 -8.93
CA SER A 64 -10.64 9.41 -10.39
C SER A 64 -11.45 8.19 -10.83
N GLY A 65 -11.82 7.31 -9.90
CA GLY A 65 -12.52 6.05 -10.18
C GLY A 65 -11.65 4.95 -10.81
N ARG A 66 -10.33 5.17 -10.95
CA ARG A 66 -9.40 4.19 -11.54
C ARG A 66 -8.90 3.21 -10.49
N SER A 67 -8.64 1.97 -10.91
CA SER A 67 -8.10 0.93 -10.04
C SER A 67 -7.16 0.00 -10.80
N VAL A 68 -6.22 -0.59 -10.05
CA VAL A 68 -5.31 -1.64 -10.52
C VAL A 68 -5.24 -2.75 -9.48
N ARG A 69 -4.93 -3.97 -9.95
CA ARG A 69 -4.81 -5.17 -9.14
C ARG A 69 -3.54 -5.90 -9.49
N LEU A 70 -2.86 -6.45 -8.50
CA LEU A 70 -1.85 -7.48 -8.65
C LEU A 70 -2.36 -8.76 -7.99
N SER A 71 -2.51 -9.84 -8.76
CA SER A 71 -2.71 -11.19 -8.22
C SER A 71 -1.36 -11.85 -8.07
N THR A 72 -1.05 -12.32 -6.85
CA THR A 72 0.29 -12.75 -6.48
C THR A 72 0.26 -13.88 -5.46
N THR A 73 1.43 -14.39 -5.11
CA THR A 73 1.61 -15.26 -3.95
C THR A 73 2.35 -14.55 -2.84
N SER A 74 2.03 -14.89 -1.58
CA SER A 74 2.81 -14.43 -0.42
C SER A 74 4.10 -15.23 -0.29
N ASP A 75 5.14 -14.56 0.16
CA ASP A 75 6.40 -15.19 0.51
C ASP A 75 6.58 -15.21 2.03
N GLY A 76 6.84 -16.40 2.58
CA GLY A 76 6.98 -16.62 4.01
C GLY A 76 5.74 -16.27 4.85
N ASP A 77 5.98 -16.06 6.15
CA ASP A 77 4.97 -15.68 7.12
C ASP A 77 4.80 -14.16 7.16
N LEU A 78 3.59 -13.68 6.85
CA LEU A 78 3.24 -12.26 6.89
C LEU A 78 3.03 -11.81 8.35
N THR A 79 4.09 -11.30 8.98
CA THR A 79 4.09 -10.95 10.42
C THR A 79 4.01 -9.45 10.70
N GLN A 80 4.13 -8.61 9.67
CA GLN A 80 4.12 -7.16 9.79
C GLN A 80 3.11 -6.55 8.82
N ILE A 81 2.38 -5.54 9.30
CA ILE A 81 1.46 -4.74 8.50
C ILE A 81 1.72 -3.27 8.79
N MET A 82 1.84 -2.48 7.73
CA MET A 82 1.88 -1.03 7.78
C MET A 82 0.70 -0.51 6.95
N ALA A 83 -0.08 0.41 7.52
CA ALA A 83 -1.20 1.05 6.81
C ALA A 83 -0.73 1.84 5.58
N GLY A 84 0.49 2.36 5.66
CA GLY A 84 1.26 2.90 4.57
C GLY A 84 2.56 3.48 5.08
N ALA A 85 3.46 3.75 4.14
CA ALA A 85 4.72 4.44 4.36
C ALA A 85 4.91 5.44 3.23
N LEU A 86 5.58 6.54 3.52
CA LEU A 86 6.09 7.42 2.48
C LEU A 86 7.50 6.96 2.14
N GLU A 87 7.63 6.25 1.04
CA GLU A 87 8.90 5.81 0.51
C GLU A 87 9.38 6.82 -0.52
N VAL A 88 10.53 7.45 -0.26
CA VAL A 88 11.12 8.46 -1.14
C VAL A 88 12.52 8.03 -1.53
N TYR A 89 12.82 8.18 -2.81
CA TYR A 89 14.12 7.87 -3.40
C TYR A 89 14.64 9.12 -4.11
N SER A 90 15.90 9.47 -3.88
CA SER A 90 16.60 10.55 -4.58
C SER A 90 15.86 11.89 -4.54
N VAL A 91 15.40 12.32 -3.36
CA VAL A 91 14.79 13.63 -3.16
C VAL A 91 15.88 14.69 -3.03
N ASP A 92 15.83 15.71 -3.88
CA ASP A 92 16.81 16.80 -3.93
C ASP A 92 16.26 18.10 -3.30
N SER A 93 14.94 18.24 -3.17
CA SER A 93 14.30 19.43 -2.59
C SER A 93 12.96 19.14 -1.91
N CYS A 94 12.56 20.00 -0.97
CA CYS A 94 11.37 19.78 -0.13
C CYS A 94 10.04 19.83 -0.90
N ASP A 95 10.01 20.47 -2.06
CA ASP A 95 8.83 20.58 -2.93
C ASP A 95 8.51 19.28 -3.70
N GLU A 96 9.38 18.27 -3.61
CA GLU A 96 9.12 16.91 -4.12
C GLU A 96 8.31 16.06 -3.12
N TYR A 97 8.15 16.53 -1.88
CA TYR A 97 7.19 15.95 -0.94
C TYR A 97 5.76 16.40 -1.25
N PRO A 98 4.73 15.63 -0.83
CA PRO A 98 3.35 16.06 -0.97
C PRO A 98 3.11 17.45 -0.41
N ALA A 99 2.54 18.34 -1.22
CA ALA A 99 2.38 19.76 -0.90
C ALA A 99 1.53 20.01 0.37
N SER A 100 0.69 19.05 0.78
CA SER A 100 -0.08 19.10 2.02
C SER A 100 0.78 19.00 3.28
N GLY A 101 2.04 18.55 3.18
CA GLY A 101 2.92 18.32 4.32
C GLY A 101 2.52 17.13 5.21
N ASN A 102 1.44 16.43 4.89
CA ASN A 102 0.98 15.26 5.61
C ASN A 102 0.35 14.21 4.68
N ILE A 103 0.36 12.96 5.15
CA ILE A 103 -0.41 11.85 4.60
C ILE A 103 -1.16 11.24 5.78
N THR A 104 -2.47 11.07 5.63
CA THR A 104 -3.32 10.49 6.68
C THR A 104 -3.84 9.14 6.25
N PHE A 105 -3.60 8.12 7.06
CA PHE A 105 -4.17 6.79 6.87
C PHE A 105 -5.36 6.62 7.82
N THR A 106 -6.55 6.37 7.27
CA THR A 106 -7.78 6.18 8.05
C THR A 106 -8.47 4.88 7.64
N GLY A 107 -9.39 4.39 8.48
CA GLY A 107 -10.14 3.16 8.18
C GLY A 107 -9.28 1.89 8.13
N VAL A 108 -8.11 1.90 8.77
CA VAL A 108 -7.19 0.76 8.78
C VAL A 108 -7.77 -0.36 9.63
N ALA A 109 -7.95 -1.53 9.02
CA ALA A 109 -8.37 -2.75 9.70
C ALA A 109 -7.55 -3.93 9.21
N VAL A 110 -7.23 -4.84 10.13
CA VAL A 110 -6.49 -6.08 9.85
C VAL A 110 -7.30 -7.24 10.36
N TYR A 111 -7.35 -8.32 9.60
CA TYR A 111 -8.09 -9.54 9.96
C TYR A 111 -7.16 -10.75 9.87
N ASP A 112 -7.32 -11.69 10.81
CA ASP A 112 -6.63 -12.97 10.74
C ASP A 112 -7.26 -13.91 9.69
N TYR A 113 -6.64 -15.06 9.47
CA TYR A 113 -7.13 -16.07 8.52
C TYR A 113 -8.52 -16.65 8.87
N ARG A 114 -9.06 -16.37 10.06
CA ARG A 114 -10.42 -16.72 10.49
C ARG A 114 -11.37 -15.53 10.40
N MET A 115 -10.98 -14.45 9.72
CA MET A 115 -11.72 -13.20 9.59
C MET A 115 -12.02 -12.51 10.92
N ARG A 116 -11.20 -12.74 11.95
CA ARG A 116 -11.29 -11.99 13.21
C ARG A 116 -10.42 -10.76 13.12
N GLN A 117 -10.98 -9.60 13.43
CA GLN A 117 -10.22 -8.36 13.42
C GLN A 117 -9.10 -8.43 14.48
N VAL A 118 -7.87 -8.18 14.05
CA VAL A 118 -6.72 -8.04 14.95
C VAL A 118 -6.85 -6.69 15.63
N GLN A 119 -7.05 -6.69 16.95
CA GLN A 119 -7.06 -5.45 17.72
C GLN A 119 -5.63 -4.96 17.89
N VAL A 120 -5.29 -3.86 17.21
CA VAL A 120 -4.03 -3.16 17.42
C VAL A 120 -4.21 -2.27 18.64
N ALA A 121 -3.49 -2.55 19.73
CA ALA A 121 -3.35 -1.57 20.79
C ALA A 121 -2.60 -0.36 20.20
N ALA A 122 -3.23 0.81 20.20
CA ALA A 122 -2.58 2.04 19.73
C ALA A 122 -1.33 2.30 20.57
N VAL A 123 -0.15 2.15 19.98
CA VAL A 123 1.07 2.70 20.56
C VAL A 123 1.15 4.14 20.09
N ALA A 124 0.84 5.08 20.98
CA ALA A 124 1.10 6.49 20.73
C ALA A 124 2.62 6.68 20.60
N GLY A 125 3.09 7.02 19.41
CA GLY A 125 4.48 7.42 19.19
C GLY A 125 4.71 8.80 19.84
N ASP A 126 5.42 8.83 20.97
CA ASP A 126 6.02 10.04 21.52
C ASP A 126 7.25 10.38 20.67
N HIS A 127 7.08 11.27 19.70
CA HIS A 127 8.21 11.94 19.05
C HIS A 127 8.69 13.06 19.98
N ARG A 128 9.74 12.78 20.75
CA ARG A 128 10.63 13.81 21.30
C ARG A 128 11.79 14.07 20.36
#